data_AF-A0A4U0R8B2-F1
#
_entry.id   AF-A0A4U0R8B2-F1
#
_cell.length_a   1.000
_cell.length_b   1.000
_cell.length_c   1.000
_cell.angle_alpha   90.00
_cell.angle_beta   90.00
_cell.angle_gamma   90.00
#
_symmetry.space_group_name_H-M   'P 1'
#
loop_
_entity.id
_entity.type
_entity.pdbx_description
1 polymer ?
#
loop_
_entity_poly.entity_id
_entity_poly.type
_entity_poly.pdbx_seq_one_letter_code
_entity_poly.pdbx_strand_id
1 'polypeptide(L)'
;MPAGRKEDPADALYDARREDAEAVAREPQTRQDRRIRIQGRASAALPRDARGTSIADEEETIRSGQGLALHFRGRHGGPSRLRTASAGAATDEARLGIEIERKFLVTSGDWRGQTLGCHHIKDYLVARFDTGKARIRVFDDQATLTIKGNRTGVSRSEFHFDLSRDQARDMIAEFSTAPILEKRRHDIQFSGLLWQVDEYLGALSGLVTCDVELPHEHHDFSRPLWAGRDITHDSRYSSAQLARAMHADGFVLADFLTSG
;
A
#
# COMPACT_ATOMS: atom_id res chain seq x y z
N MET A 1 -34.54 4.69 32.73
CA MET A 1 -34.66 3.47 31.90
C MET A 1 -34.16 3.79 30.49
N PRO A 2 -32.95 3.40 30.07
CA PRO A 2 -32.55 3.57 28.68
C PRO A 2 -33.01 2.36 27.85
N ALA A 3 -33.47 2.67 26.64
CA ALA A 3 -34.03 1.75 25.66
C ALA A 3 -32.99 0.76 25.13
N GLY A 4 -33.39 -0.50 25.02
CA GLY A 4 -32.59 -1.60 24.49
C GLY A 4 -32.24 -1.40 23.01
N ARG A 5 -30.95 -1.54 22.71
CA ARG A 5 -30.41 -1.66 21.36
C ARG A 5 -30.91 -3.00 20.80
N LYS A 6 -31.66 -2.99 19.70
CA LYS A 6 -31.93 -4.21 18.94
C LYS A 6 -30.64 -4.57 18.20
N GLU A 7 -30.10 -5.75 18.50
CA GLU A 7 -28.98 -6.36 17.78
C GLU A 7 -29.42 -6.70 16.35
N ASP A 8 -28.53 -6.42 15.39
CA ASP A 8 -28.72 -6.70 13.97
C ASP A 8 -28.44 -8.20 13.73
N PRO A 9 -29.36 -8.96 13.12
CA PRO A 9 -29.20 -10.40 12.90
C PRO A 9 -27.98 -10.80 12.05
N ALA A 10 -27.29 -9.84 11.41
CA ALA A 10 -26.00 -10.07 10.73
C ALA A 10 -24.79 -10.17 11.68
N ASP A 11 -24.83 -9.56 12.88
CA ASP A 11 -23.76 -9.65 13.88
C ASP A 11 -23.73 -11.05 14.54
N ALA A 12 -24.90 -11.68 14.69
CA ALA A 12 -25.04 -13.00 15.33
C ALA A 12 -24.41 -14.16 14.54
N LEU A 13 -24.31 -14.05 13.21
CA LEU A 13 -23.67 -15.07 12.36
C LEU A 13 -22.14 -15.00 12.39
N TYR A 14 -21.57 -13.86 12.81
CA TYR A 14 -20.12 -13.70 12.99
C TYR A 14 -19.68 -14.12 14.40
N ASP A 15 -20.50 -13.88 15.43
CA ASP A 15 -20.23 -14.35 16.80
C ASP A 15 -20.40 -15.86 16.98
N ALA A 16 -21.28 -16.51 16.20
CA ALA A 16 -21.49 -17.97 16.25
C ALA A 16 -20.25 -18.80 15.85
N ARG A 17 -19.25 -18.20 15.19
CA ARG A 17 -17.95 -18.88 14.90
C ARG A 17 -16.90 -18.67 15.98
N ARG A 18 -17.16 -17.82 16.97
CA ARG A 18 -16.24 -17.51 18.08
C ARG A 18 -16.39 -18.52 19.22
N GLU A 19 -17.59 -19.02 19.48
CA GLU A 19 -17.85 -20.00 20.54
C GLU A 19 -17.34 -21.42 20.20
N ASP A 20 -17.32 -21.81 18.92
CA ASP A 20 -16.75 -23.10 18.49
C ASP A 20 -15.21 -23.10 18.47
N ALA A 21 -14.56 -21.92 18.40
CA ALA A 21 -13.10 -21.81 18.39
C ALA A 21 -12.48 -21.83 19.80
N GLU A 22 -13.22 -21.40 20.82
CA GLU A 22 -12.75 -21.41 22.23
C GLU A 22 -12.95 -22.78 22.92
N ALA A 23 -13.78 -23.67 22.36
CA ALA A 23 -14.02 -25.02 22.90
C ALA A 23 -12.99 -26.09 22.46
N VAL A 24 -12.09 -25.80 21.51
CA VAL A 24 -11.11 -26.78 20.96
C VAL A 24 -9.69 -26.58 21.55
N ALA A 25 -9.55 -25.76 22.59
CA ALA A 25 -8.26 -25.46 23.21
C ALA A 25 -8.01 -26.25 24.52
N ARG A 26 -8.27 -27.56 24.57
CA ARG A 26 -7.79 -28.45 25.66
C ARG A 26 -7.56 -29.91 25.22
N GLU A 27 -6.53 -30.17 24.42
CA GLU A 27 -5.85 -31.47 24.43
C GLU A 27 -4.35 -31.31 24.08
N PRO A 28 -3.40 -31.92 24.82
CA PRO A 28 -2.00 -31.89 24.45
C PRO A 28 -1.70 -33.04 23.48
N GLN A 29 -1.66 -32.76 22.18
CA GLN A 29 -1.13 -33.71 21.21
C GLN A 29 0.34 -33.39 20.89
N THR A 30 1.20 -34.34 21.28
CA THR A 30 2.60 -34.44 20.91
C THR A 30 2.75 -34.45 19.39
N ARG A 31 3.38 -33.41 18.82
CA ARG A 31 3.64 -33.36 17.38
C ARG A 31 5.11 -33.17 17.05
N GLN A 32 5.61 -34.23 16.45
CA GLN A 32 6.89 -34.46 15.79
C GLN A 32 7.38 -33.26 14.95
N ASP A 33 8.61 -32.86 15.24
CA ASP A 33 9.33 -31.73 14.65
C ASP A 33 9.61 -32.01 13.15
N ARG A 34 8.85 -31.38 12.24
CA ARG A 34 9.17 -31.33 10.79
C ARG A 34 9.84 -29.99 10.48
N ARG A 35 11.16 -29.96 10.66
CA ARG A 35 12.02 -28.89 10.13
C ARG A 35 12.01 -28.94 8.60
N ILE A 36 11.46 -27.92 7.96
CA ILE A 36 11.69 -27.66 6.54
C ILE A 36 13.13 -27.17 6.39
N ARG A 37 13.98 -28.01 5.81
CA ARG A 37 15.39 -27.72 5.52
C ARG A 37 15.45 -27.00 4.19
N ILE A 38 15.59 -25.67 4.20
CA ILE A 38 15.97 -24.92 2.99
C ILE A 38 17.45 -25.25 2.73
N GLN A 39 17.70 -26.09 1.72
CA GLN A 39 19.05 -26.37 1.24
C GLN A 39 19.61 -25.11 0.57
N GLY A 40 20.37 -24.32 1.34
CA GLY A 40 21.35 -23.40 0.76
C GLY A 40 22.40 -24.21 0.00
N ARG A 41 22.51 -23.97 -1.30
CA ARG A 41 23.62 -24.52 -2.11
C ARG A 41 24.94 -24.07 -1.50
N ALA A 42 25.81 -25.05 -1.25
CA ALA A 42 27.14 -24.87 -0.71
C ALA A 42 27.97 -23.88 -1.57
N SER A 43 28.59 -22.92 -0.90
CA SER A 43 29.68 -22.12 -1.46
C SER A 43 30.89 -23.02 -1.65
N ALA A 44 31.43 -23.05 -2.87
CA ALA A 44 32.66 -23.77 -3.18
C ALA A 44 33.85 -23.12 -2.46
N ALA A 45 34.68 -23.95 -1.84
CA ALA A 45 35.90 -23.55 -1.13
C ALA A 45 36.87 -22.83 -2.08
N LEU A 46 37.37 -21.67 -1.64
CA LEU A 46 38.62 -21.08 -2.16
C LEU A 46 39.78 -21.48 -1.21
N PRO A 47 40.98 -21.74 -1.74
CA PRO A 47 42.11 -22.21 -0.95
C PRO A 47 42.62 -21.10 -0.01
N ARG A 48 42.95 -21.49 1.23
CA ARG A 48 43.68 -20.64 2.20
C ARG A 48 45.16 -20.65 1.86
N ASP A 49 45.78 -19.48 1.82
CA ASP A 49 47.22 -19.35 1.88
C ASP A 49 47.72 -19.31 3.33
N ALA A 50 48.95 -19.77 3.52
CA ALA A 50 49.61 -19.84 4.79
C ALA A 50 50.19 -18.47 5.14
N ARG A 51 49.65 -17.84 6.20
CA ARG A 51 50.35 -17.04 7.22
C ARG A 51 49.28 -16.37 8.08
N GLY A 52 49.04 -16.92 9.27
CA GLY A 52 48.11 -16.34 10.23
C GLY A 52 48.60 -15.02 10.77
N THR A 53 47.71 -14.03 10.92
CA THR A 53 47.78 -13.04 12.00
C THR A 53 46.41 -12.41 12.22
N SER A 54 46.22 -11.98 13.47
CA SER A 54 45.02 -11.46 14.14
C SER A 54 44.48 -10.14 13.60
N ILE A 55 43.18 -9.99 13.80
CA ILE A 55 42.37 -8.77 13.88
C ILE A 55 42.97 -7.78 14.90
N ALA A 56 43.05 -6.49 14.54
CA ALA A 56 42.88 -5.34 15.45
C ALA A 56 42.78 -4.03 14.62
N ASP A 57 41.74 -3.25 14.96
CA ASP A 57 41.63 -1.79 15.05
C ASP A 57 42.10 -0.88 13.91
N GLU A 58 41.18 -0.05 13.40
CA GLU A 58 41.41 1.39 13.18
C GLU A 58 40.07 2.10 12.87
N GLU A 59 39.46 2.68 13.91
CA GLU A 59 38.67 3.91 13.79
C GLU A 59 39.65 5.08 13.66
N GLU A 60 39.31 6.11 12.86
CA GLU A 60 39.29 7.53 13.26
C GLU A 60 39.53 8.51 12.07
N THR A 61 38.49 9.32 11.80
CA THR A 61 38.46 10.77 11.49
C THR A 61 39.36 11.37 10.38
N ILE A 62 38.75 12.20 9.51
CA ILE A 62 38.96 13.68 9.37
C ILE A 62 38.36 14.22 8.06
N ARG A 63 37.32 15.03 8.27
CA ARG A 63 36.96 16.34 7.70
C ARG A 63 37.58 16.83 6.37
N SER A 64 36.68 17.48 5.63
CA SER A 64 36.84 18.75 4.90
C SER A 64 37.65 18.77 3.61
N GLY A 65 37.09 19.40 2.58
CA GLY A 65 37.85 19.81 1.40
C GLY A 65 36.98 20.07 0.18
N GLN A 66 36.57 21.32 0.00
CA GLN A 66 36.02 21.85 -1.24
C GLN A 66 37.03 21.70 -2.40
N GLY A 67 36.54 21.54 -3.63
CA GLY A 67 37.37 21.59 -4.83
C GLY A 67 36.58 21.43 -6.13
N LEU A 68 36.13 22.56 -6.69
CA LEU A 68 35.79 22.68 -8.11
C LEU A 68 37.05 22.41 -8.96
N ALA A 69 36.90 21.73 -10.12
CA ALA A 69 37.23 22.28 -11.44
C ALA A 69 37.34 21.20 -12.56
N LEU A 70 36.50 21.39 -13.58
CA LEU A 70 36.80 21.46 -15.03
C LEU A 70 37.70 20.42 -15.73
N HIS A 71 37.03 19.75 -16.69
CA HIS A 71 37.45 19.45 -18.08
C HIS A 71 38.83 18.87 -18.40
N PHE A 72 38.81 17.65 -18.97
CA PHE A 72 39.64 17.34 -20.13
C PHE A 72 39.00 16.30 -21.06
N ARG A 73 38.94 16.62 -22.37
CA ARG A 73 38.62 15.69 -23.47
C ARG A 73 39.86 14.88 -23.81
N GLY A 74 39.72 13.56 -23.98
CA GLY A 74 40.76 12.71 -24.58
C GLY A 74 40.14 11.46 -25.22
N ARG A 75 40.31 11.34 -26.54
CA ARG A 75 40.02 10.12 -27.33
C ARG A 75 41.04 9.02 -27.03
N HIS A 76 40.60 7.76 -27.03
CA HIS A 76 41.14 6.59 -27.76
C HIS A 76 40.99 5.26 -26.99
N GLY A 77 40.22 4.33 -27.59
CA GLY A 77 40.63 2.94 -27.87
C GLY A 77 40.91 1.93 -26.75
N GLY A 78 39.92 1.04 -26.51
CA GLY A 78 40.10 -0.39 -26.19
C GLY A 78 40.09 -0.82 -24.71
N PRO A 79 39.99 -2.13 -24.41
CA PRO A 79 39.02 -3.12 -24.87
C PRO A 79 37.89 -3.34 -23.83
N SER A 80 36.80 -3.94 -24.28
CA SER A 80 35.65 -4.44 -23.51
C SER A 80 36.05 -5.13 -22.19
N ARG A 81 35.77 -4.46 -21.06
CA ARG A 81 35.67 -5.11 -19.75
C ARG A 81 34.21 -5.41 -19.48
N LEU A 82 33.93 -6.69 -19.24
CA LEU A 82 32.66 -7.20 -18.71
C LEU A 82 32.27 -6.35 -17.51
N ARG A 83 31.19 -5.58 -17.66
CA ARG A 83 30.51 -4.91 -16.55
C ARG A 83 29.83 -6.02 -15.76
N THR A 84 30.47 -6.50 -14.70
CA THR A 84 29.76 -7.19 -13.64
C THR A 84 28.70 -6.22 -13.13
N ALA A 85 27.45 -6.47 -13.50
CA ALA A 85 26.33 -5.84 -12.84
C ALA A 85 26.37 -6.32 -11.39
N SER A 86 26.83 -5.46 -10.48
CA SER A 86 26.42 -5.56 -9.10
C SER A 86 24.91 -5.33 -9.11
N ALA A 87 24.14 -6.41 -9.12
CA ALA A 87 22.78 -6.37 -8.63
C ALA A 87 22.90 -5.99 -7.15
N GLY A 88 22.90 -4.68 -6.88
CA GLY A 88 22.66 -4.19 -5.55
C GLY A 88 21.28 -4.72 -5.17
N ALA A 89 21.25 -5.63 -4.21
CA ALA A 89 20.00 -6.00 -3.55
C ALA A 89 19.40 -4.68 -3.05
N ALA A 90 18.35 -4.21 -3.72
CA ALA A 90 17.50 -3.17 -3.16
C ALA A 90 16.98 -3.76 -1.86
N THR A 91 17.52 -3.31 -0.74
CA THR A 91 16.96 -3.61 0.56
C THR A 91 15.55 -3.06 0.55
N ASP A 92 14.58 -3.96 0.65
CA ASP A 92 13.15 -3.70 0.76
C ASP A 92 12.91 -3.02 2.13
N GLU A 93 13.32 -1.76 2.24
CA GLU A 93 13.20 -0.97 3.46
C GLU A 93 11.77 -0.46 3.56
N ALA A 94 11.05 -0.95 4.57
CA ALA A 94 9.69 -0.53 4.85
C ALA A 94 9.63 0.98 5.14
N ARG A 95 8.83 1.72 4.37
CA ARG A 95 8.63 3.17 4.59
C ARG A 95 7.44 3.43 5.51
N LEU A 96 7.68 4.22 6.56
CA LEU A 96 6.68 4.78 7.48
C LEU A 96 6.25 6.18 7.02
N GLY A 97 4.96 6.49 7.09
CA GLY A 97 4.42 7.82 6.79
C GLY A 97 3.10 8.10 7.50
N ILE A 98 2.81 9.37 7.75
CA ILE A 98 1.49 9.88 8.16
C ILE A 98 1.04 10.79 7.00
N GLU A 99 0.04 10.35 6.24
CA GLU A 99 -0.55 11.14 5.15
C GLU A 99 -1.78 11.90 5.68
N ILE A 100 -1.86 13.20 5.40
CA ILE A 100 -3.01 14.05 5.75
C ILE A 100 -3.73 14.36 4.44
N GLU A 101 -4.92 13.81 4.26
CA GLU A 101 -5.70 13.93 3.02
C GLU A 101 -7.12 14.45 3.29
N ARG A 102 -7.67 15.19 2.33
CA ARG A 102 -9.12 15.47 2.25
C ARG A 102 -9.71 14.87 0.99
N LYS A 103 -10.92 14.35 1.10
CA LYS A 103 -11.63 13.67 0.01
C LYS A 103 -12.92 14.38 -0.37
N PHE A 104 -13.20 14.50 -1.66
CA PHE A 104 -14.41 15.13 -2.19
C PHE A 104 -15.09 14.26 -3.24
N LEU A 105 -16.41 14.45 -3.39
CA LEU A 105 -17.13 13.98 -4.57
C LEU A 105 -16.90 14.92 -5.74
N VAL A 106 -16.66 14.35 -6.91
CA VAL A 106 -16.50 15.13 -8.14
C VAL A 106 -17.86 15.34 -8.79
N THR A 107 -18.18 16.60 -9.12
CA THR A 107 -19.52 17.01 -9.57
C THR A 107 -19.59 17.29 -11.07
N SER A 108 -18.47 17.48 -11.74
CA SER A 108 -18.42 17.74 -13.19
C SER A 108 -17.21 17.09 -13.85
N GLY A 109 -17.20 17.06 -15.18
CA GLY A 109 -16.11 16.52 -15.99
C GLY A 109 -14.97 17.50 -16.28
N ASP A 110 -15.01 18.71 -15.73
CA ASP A 110 -14.11 19.82 -16.10
C ASP A 110 -12.64 19.54 -15.75
N TRP A 111 -12.39 18.56 -14.88
CA TRP A 111 -11.05 18.10 -14.50
C TRP A 111 -10.33 17.34 -15.61
N ARG A 112 -11.03 16.74 -16.58
CA ARG A 112 -10.44 15.82 -17.57
C ARG A 112 -9.38 16.48 -18.46
N GLY A 113 -9.51 17.78 -18.73
CA GLY A 113 -8.53 18.54 -19.51
C GLY A 113 -7.31 19.04 -18.71
N GLN A 114 -7.28 18.80 -17.40
CA GLN A 114 -6.27 19.35 -16.48
C GLN A 114 -5.27 18.28 -16.00
N THR A 115 -5.39 17.05 -16.50
CA THR A 115 -4.62 15.89 -16.04
C THR A 115 -3.16 15.94 -16.52
N LEU A 116 -2.24 15.65 -15.61
CA LEU A 116 -0.81 15.50 -15.87
C LEU A 116 -0.43 14.05 -16.21
N GLY A 117 -1.28 13.10 -15.84
CA GLY A 117 -1.03 11.68 -15.99
C GLY A 117 -2.25 10.86 -15.55
N CYS A 118 -2.34 9.63 -16.05
CA CYS A 118 -3.39 8.69 -15.73
C CYS A 118 -2.76 7.35 -15.39
N HIS A 119 -3.20 6.75 -14.28
CA HIS A 119 -2.72 5.47 -13.80
C HIS A 119 -3.86 4.49 -13.61
N HIS A 120 -3.67 3.25 -14.04
CA HIS A 120 -4.63 2.18 -13.79
C HIS A 120 -4.31 1.52 -12.46
N ILE A 121 -5.25 1.61 -11.53
CA ILE A 121 -5.07 1.13 -10.16
C ILE A 121 -6.05 0.01 -9.85
N LYS A 122 -5.51 -1.06 -9.27
CA LYS A 122 -6.25 -2.23 -8.78
C LYS A 122 -5.87 -2.48 -7.32
N ASP A 123 -6.82 -2.25 -6.42
CA ASP A 123 -6.66 -2.45 -4.99
C ASP A 123 -7.33 -3.78 -4.56
N TYR A 124 -6.55 -4.62 -3.87
CA TYR A 124 -6.98 -5.91 -3.33
C TYR A 124 -6.83 -5.91 -1.81
N LEU A 125 -7.94 -6.15 -1.09
CA LEU A 125 -7.88 -6.41 0.34
C LEU A 125 -7.46 -7.86 0.57
N VAL A 126 -6.27 -8.07 1.13
CA VAL A 126 -5.69 -9.41 1.33
C VAL A 126 -5.69 -9.85 2.79
N ALA A 127 -5.83 -8.92 3.74
CA ALA A 127 -6.07 -9.28 5.13
C ALA A 127 -6.83 -8.18 5.87
N ARG A 128 -7.58 -8.60 6.89
CA ARG A 128 -8.19 -7.73 7.90
C ARG A 128 -7.98 -8.35 9.27
N PHE A 129 -7.66 -7.51 10.24
CA PHE A 129 -7.40 -7.90 11.62
C PHE A 129 -7.98 -6.81 12.54
N ASP A 130 -8.16 -7.10 13.82
CA ASP A 130 -8.79 -6.18 14.78
C ASP A 130 -8.05 -4.85 14.91
N THR A 131 -6.75 -4.86 14.62
CA THR A 131 -5.85 -3.70 14.70
C THR A 131 -5.55 -3.06 13.35
N GLY A 132 -6.20 -3.49 12.26
CA GLY A 132 -5.93 -2.92 10.93
C GLY A 132 -6.24 -3.81 9.72
N LYS A 133 -5.47 -3.62 8.65
CA LYS A 133 -5.64 -4.35 7.39
C LYS A 133 -4.37 -4.37 6.54
N ALA A 134 -4.29 -5.35 5.64
CA ALA A 134 -3.28 -5.41 4.59
C ALA A 134 -3.95 -5.31 3.21
N ARG A 135 -3.34 -4.51 2.33
CA ARG A 135 -3.83 -4.28 0.96
C ARG A 135 -2.68 -4.42 -0.02
N ILE A 136 -2.88 -5.16 -1.09
CA ILE A 136 -2.00 -5.11 -2.26
C ILE A 136 -2.60 -4.14 -3.25
N ARG A 137 -1.84 -3.12 -3.64
CA ARG A 137 -2.15 -2.23 -4.76
C ARG A 137 -1.30 -2.62 -5.94
N VAL A 138 -1.93 -2.84 -7.08
CA VAL A 138 -1.25 -2.87 -8.38
C VAL A 138 -1.50 -1.52 -9.04
N PHE A 139 -0.42 -0.83 -9.39
CA PHE A 139 -0.39 0.47 -10.03
C PHE A 139 0.37 0.31 -11.34
N ASP A 140 -0.36 0.36 -12.45
CA ASP A 140 0.13 -0.03 -13.77
C ASP A 140 0.83 -1.41 -13.71
N ASP A 141 2.17 -1.43 -13.79
CA ASP A 141 2.98 -2.66 -13.78
C ASP A 141 3.71 -2.92 -12.45
N GLN A 142 3.54 -2.04 -11.45
CA GLN A 142 4.17 -2.12 -10.13
C GLN A 142 3.16 -2.60 -9.08
N ALA A 143 3.64 -3.24 -8.03
CA ALA A 143 2.79 -3.69 -6.94
C ALA A 143 3.40 -3.34 -5.58
N THR A 144 2.55 -2.94 -4.65
CA THR A 144 2.95 -2.59 -3.28
C THR A 144 2.00 -3.24 -2.30
N LEU A 145 2.55 -3.89 -1.27
CA LEU A 145 1.80 -4.30 -0.09
C LEU A 145 1.83 -3.16 0.93
N THR A 146 0.65 -2.75 1.39
CA THR A 146 0.52 -1.81 2.50
C THR A 146 -0.15 -2.47 3.70
N ILE A 147 0.48 -2.40 4.86
CA ILE A 147 -0.09 -2.81 6.14
C ILE A 147 -0.45 -1.54 6.90
N LYS A 148 -1.73 -1.35 7.20
CA LYS A 148 -2.28 -0.17 7.86
C LYS A 148 -2.81 -0.54 9.23
N GLY A 149 -2.37 0.17 10.26
CA GLY A 149 -2.89 0.03 11.62
C GLY A 149 -4.25 0.71 11.83
N ASN A 150 -4.73 0.71 13.07
CA ASN A 150 -5.94 1.41 13.47
C ASN A 150 -5.77 2.93 13.31
N ARG A 151 -6.89 3.59 12.99
CA ARG A 151 -6.94 5.04 12.81
C ARG A 151 -7.22 5.71 14.15
N THR A 152 -6.40 6.69 14.50
CA THR A 152 -6.58 7.59 15.65
C THR A 152 -6.78 9.02 15.13
N GLY A 153 -8.03 9.49 15.09
CA GLY A 153 -8.38 10.78 14.48
C GLY A 153 -8.20 10.77 12.95
N VAL A 154 -7.26 11.58 12.45
CA VAL A 154 -6.87 11.62 11.03
C VAL A 154 -5.63 10.79 10.71
N SER A 155 -4.91 10.31 11.73
CA SER A 155 -3.63 9.61 11.56
C SER A 155 -3.78 8.09 11.67
N ARG A 156 -2.88 7.34 11.00
CA ARG A 156 -2.71 5.89 11.19
C ARG A 156 -1.29 5.49 10.78
N SER A 157 -0.72 4.48 11.46
CA SER A 157 0.55 3.89 11.02
C SER A 157 0.37 3.11 9.74
N GLU A 158 1.30 3.26 8.80
CA GLU A 158 1.33 2.51 7.56
C GLU A 158 2.75 2.03 7.24
N PHE A 159 2.85 0.79 6.77
CA PHE A 159 4.09 0.20 6.27
C PHE A 159 3.90 -0.18 4.81
N HIS A 160 4.88 0.15 3.97
CA HIS A 160 4.88 -0.10 2.54
C HIS A 160 6.02 -1.05 2.17
N PHE A 161 5.71 -2.06 1.36
CA PHE A 161 6.66 -3.04 0.85
C PHE A 161 6.46 -3.18 -0.65
N ASP A 162 7.54 -3.10 -1.41
CA ASP A 162 7.47 -3.30 -2.85
C ASP A 162 7.38 -4.80 -3.15
N LEU A 163 6.47 -5.17 -4.04
CA LEU A 163 6.29 -6.55 -4.46
C LEU A 163 6.68 -6.70 -5.93
N SER A 164 7.40 -7.78 -6.22
CA SER A 164 7.48 -8.26 -7.60
C SER A 164 6.08 -8.65 -8.10
N ARG A 165 5.90 -8.64 -9.43
CA ARG A 165 4.63 -9.05 -10.07
C ARG A 165 4.18 -10.45 -9.65
N ASP A 166 5.13 -11.39 -9.56
CA ASP A 166 4.82 -12.77 -9.20
C ASP A 166 4.36 -12.88 -7.75
N GLN A 167 5.05 -12.21 -6.81
CA GLN A 167 4.62 -12.15 -5.40
C GLN A 167 3.21 -11.56 -5.27
N ALA A 168 2.95 -10.43 -5.93
CA ALA A 168 1.64 -9.80 -5.88
C ALA A 168 0.54 -10.72 -6.42
N ARG A 169 0.76 -11.34 -7.59
CA ARG A 169 -0.20 -12.29 -8.20
C ARG A 169 -0.51 -13.45 -7.25
N ASP A 170 0.52 -14.11 -6.73
CA ASP A 170 0.36 -15.32 -5.93
C ASP A 170 -0.34 -14.98 -4.59
N MET A 171 0.04 -13.85 -3.96
CA MET A 171 -0.62 -13.39 -2.73
C MET A 171 -2.07 -12.94 -2.95
N ILE A 172 -2.38 -12.28 -4.07
CA ILE A 172 -3.75 -11.89 -4.42
C ILE A 172 -4.61 -13.14 -4.63
N ALA A 173 -4.10 -14.13 -5.36
CA ALA A 173 -4.83 -15.35 -5.66
C ALA A 173 -5.15 -16.15 -4.38
N GLU A 174 -4.22 -16.18 -3.43
CA GLU A 174 -4.38 -16.92 -2.17
C GLU A 174 -5.25 -16.18 -1.14
N PHE A 175 -5.07 -14.86 -0.98
CA PHE A 175 -5.56 -14.13 0.19
C PHE A 175 -6.62 -13.06 -0.09
N SER A 176 -6.99 -12.78 -1.34
CA SER A 176 -7.99 -11.73 -1.59
C SER A 176 -9.35 -12.11 -1.01
N THR A 177 -9.88 -11.26 -0.13
CA THR A 177 -11.11 -11.53 0.67
C THR A 177 -12.30 -10.68 0.26
N ALA A 178 -12.13 -9.75 -0.67
CA ALA A 178 -13.17 -8.83 -1.12
C ALA A 178 -13.02 -8.55 -2.63
N PRO A 179 -14.09 -8.09 -3.30
CA PRO A 179 -14.03 -7.66 -4.68
C PRO A 179 -12.94 -6.62 -4.90
N ILE A 180 -12.29 -6.72 -6.05
CA ILE A 180 -11.29 -5.76 -6.49
C ILE A 180 -11.87 -4.35 -6.60
N LEU A 181 -11.15 -3.36 -6.09
CA LEU A 181 -11.42 -1.96 -6.38
C LEU A 181 -10.55 -1.49 -7.52
N GLU A 182 -11.18 -1.26 -8.66
CA GLU A 182 -10.51 -0.85 -9.89
C GLU A 182 -10.88 0.58 -10.25
N LYS A 183 -9.88 1.38 -10.63
CA LYS A 183 -10.07 2.81 -10.97
C LYS A 183 -8.97 3.33 -11.89
N ARG A 184 -9.25 4.43 -12.58
CA ARG A 184 -8.24 5.30 -13.20
C ARG A 184 -8.00 6.49 -12.30
N ARG A 185 -6.74 6.70 -11.89
CA ARG A 185 -6.33 7.85 -11.11
C ARG A 185 -5.69 8.89 -12.01
N HIS A 186 -6.20 10.11 -11.95
CA HIS A 186 -5.73 11.25 -12.71
C HIS A 186 -5.10 12.28 -11.78
N ASP A 187 -3.84 12.59 -12.02
CA ASP A 187 -3.12 13.58 -11.23
C ASP A 187 -3.31 14.97 -11.84
N ILE A 188 -3.62 15.95 -10.99
CA ILE A 188 -3.89 17.35 -11.37
C ILE A 188 -3.15 18.25 -10.40
N GLN A 189 -2.38 19.21 -10.93
CA GLN A 189 -1.80 20.27 -10.12
C GLN A 189 -2.76 21.46 -10.06
N PHE A 190 -3.23 21.82 -8.87
CA PHE A 190 -4.11 22.97 -8.67
C PHE A 190 -3.73 23.74 -7.40
N SER A 191 -3.54 25.05 -7.54
CA SER A 191 -3.15 25.95 -6.43
C SER A 191 -1.97 25.43 -5.58
N GLY A 192 -0.95 24.86 -6.24
CA GLY A 192 0.24 24.37 -5.56
C GLY A 192 0.09 23.02 -4.85
N LEU A 193 -1.08 22.37 -4.92
CA LEU A 193 -1.34 21.05 -4.36
C LEU A 193 -1.59 20.00 -5.44
N LEU A 194 -1.23 18.76 -5.14
CA LEU A 194 -1.55 17.60 -5.96
C LEU A 194 -2.96 17.10 -5.61
N TRP A 195 -3.81 17.06 -6.64
CA TRP A 195 -5.14 16.49 -6.59
C TRP A 195 -5.15 15.18 -7.37
N GLN A 196 -5.68 14.14 -6.77
CA GLN A 196 -5.80 12.81 -7.37
C GLN A 196 -7.28 12.51 -7.60
N VAL A 197 -7.73 12.58 -8.84
CA VAL A 197 -9.11 12.24 -9.23
C VAL A 197 -9.19 10.75 -9.55
N ASP A 198 -10.04 10.03 -8.83
CA ASP A 198 -10.31 8.61 -9.01
C ASP A 198 -11.63 8.40 -9.75
N GLU A 199 -11.54 7.93 -11.00
CA GLU A 199 -12.68 7.44 -11.78
C GLU A 199 -12.79 5.92 -11.59
N TYR A 200 -13.79 5.49 -10.83
CA TYR A 200 -13.99 4.07 -10.51
C TYR A 200 -14.55 3.28 -11.70
N LEU A 201 -14.16 2.00 -11.77
CA LEU A 201 -14.51 1.06 -12.84
C LEU A 201 -15.36 -0.10 -12.29
N GLY A 202 -15.85 -0.96 -13.20
CA GLY A 202 -16.64 -2.14 -12.83
C GLY A 202 -17.96 -1.77 -12.15
N ALA A 203 -18.27 -2.44 -11.04
CA ALA A 203 -19.52 -2.20 -10.30
C ALA A 203 -19.64 -0.79 -9.71
N LEU A 204 -18.53 -0.06 -9.57
CA LEU A 204 -18.50 1.32 -9.09
C LEU A 204 -18.43 2.34 -10.24
N SER A 205 -18.62 1.91 -11.49
CA SER A 205 -18.63 2.82 -12.63
C SER A 205 -19.68 3.92 -12.42
N GLY A 206 -19.27 5.17 -12.67
CA GLY A 206 -20.06 6.37 -12.40
C GLY A 206 -19.70 7.07 -11.09
N LEU A 207 -19.02 6.40 -10.15
CA LEU A 207 -18.44 7.06 -8.98
C LEU A 207 -17.12 7.75 -9.36
N VAL A 208 -17.04 9.04 -9.09
CA VAL A 208 -15.80 9.83 -9.21
C VAL A 208 -15.54 10.57 -7.90
N THR A 209 -14.38 10.34 -7.31
CA THR A 209 -13.92 11.06 -6.11
C THR A 209 -12.59 11.73 -6.38
N CYS A 210 -12.20 12.67 -5.54
CA CYS A 210 -10.84 13.19 -5.56
C CYS A 210 -10.28 13.34 -4.16
N ASP A 211 -8.98 13.07 -4.04
CA ASP A 211 -8.20 13.30 -2.84
C ASP A 211 -7.23 14.47 -3.07
N VAL A 212 -6.98 15.27 -2.05
CA VAL A 212 -5.91 16.26 -2.02
C VAL A 212 -5.02 15.98 -0.83
N GLU A 213 -3.71 15.88 -1.07
CA GLU A 213 -2.71 15.73 -0.03
C GLU A 213 -2.37 17.09 0.57
N LEU A 214 -2.34 17.18 1.90
CA LEU A 214 -2.12 18.41 2.64
C LEU A 214 -0.84 18.32 3.49
N PRO A 215 -0.07 19.41 3.61
CA PRO A 215 1.10 19.44 4.51
C PRO A 215 0.74 19.25 5.99
N HIS A 216 -0.45 19.72 6.41
CA HIS A 216 -0.96 19.60 7.77
C HIS A 216 -2.50 19.72 7.79
N GLU A 217 -3.14 19.31 8.89
CA GLU A 217 -4.60 19.20 9.02
C GLU A 217 -5.35 20.54 8.88
N HIS A 218 -4.72 21.63 9.31
CA HIS A 218 -5.27 23.00 9.24
C HIS A 218 -4.79 23.78 8.02
N HIS A 219 -4.29 23.11 6.98
CA HIS A 219 -3.79 23.81 5.80
C HIS A 219 -4.96 24.42 5.03
N ASP A 220 -4.96 25.74 4.88
CA ASP A 220 -5.92 26.44 4.03
C ASP A 220 -5.57 26.21 2.57
N PHE A 221 -6.56 25.84 1.75
CA PHE A 221 -6.36 25.64 0.32
C PHE A 221 -7.58 26.04 -0.49
N SER A 222 -7.32 26.39 -1.75
CA SER A 222 -8.38 26.64 -2.73
C SER A 222 -8.86 25.33 -3.34
N ARG A 223 -10.18 25.17 -3.42
CA ARG A 223 -10.80 23.98 -4.00
C ARG A 223 -11.22 24.26 -5.45
N PRO A 224 -10.90 23.37 -6.41
CA PRO A 224 -11.46 23.44 -7.76
C PRO A 224 -12.99 23.37 -7.76
N LEU A 225 -13.65 24.01 -8.73
CA LEU A 225 -15.12 24.01 -8.82
C LEU A 225 -15.72 22.61 -9.00
N TRP A 226 -14.99 21.70 -9.66
CA TRP A 226 -15.41 20.32 -9.87
C TRP A 226 -15.30 19.44 -8.62
N ALA A 227 -14.60 19.88 -7.57
CA ALA A 227 -14.53 19.21 -6.28
C ALA A 227 -15.68 19.70 -5.38
N GLY A 228 -16.72 18.89 -5.26
CA GLY A 228 -17.98 19.23 -4.61
C GLY A 228 -18.01 18.93 -3.11
N ARG A 229 -18.89 18.01 -2.70
CA ARG A 229 -19.12 17.71 -1.27
C ARG A 229 -17.88 17.08 -0.65
N ASP A 230 -17.48 17.56 0.53
CA ASP A 230 -16.46 16.91 1.36
C ASP A 230 -17.02 15.59 1.92
N ILE A 231 -16.30 14.51 1.68
CA ILE A 231 -16.62 13.14 2.11
C ILE A 231 -15.46 12.51 2.90
N THR A 232 -14.54 13.32 3.44
CA THR A 232 -13.35 12.88 4.19
C THR A 232 -13.70 11.97 5.38
N HIS A 233 -14.83 12.26 6.03
CA HIS A 233 -15.32 11.50 7.19
C HIS A 233 -16.52 10.60 6.86
N ASP A 234 -16.96 10.55 5.60
CA ASP A 234 -18.07 9.69 5.19
C ASP A 234 -17.54 8.28 4.89
N SER A 235 -17.79 7.36 5.82
CA SER A 235 -17.27 6.01 5.76
C SER A 235 -17.75 5.22 4.54
N ARG A 236 -18.91 5.60 3.95
CA ARG A 236 -19.46 4.98 2.73
C ARG A 236 -18.48 5.03 1.56
N TYR A 237 -17.68 6.09 1.47
CA TYR A 237 -16.69 6.30 0.40
C TYR A 237 -15.30 5.77 0.75
N SER A 238 -15.15 5.07 1.88
CA SER A 238 -13.90 4.38 2.19
C SER A 238 -13.74 3.17 1.27
N SER A 239 -12.51 2.89 0.82
CA SER A 239 -12.22 1.70 0.00
C SER A 239 -12.71 0.40 0.65
N ALA A 240 -12.63 0.30 1.98
CA ALA A 240 -13.13 -0.86 2.70
C ALA A 240 -14.65 -1.04 2.57
N GLN A 241 -15.42 0.05 2.67
CA GLN A 241 -16.87 -0.01 2.57
C GLN A 241 -17.35 -0.19 1.13
N LEU A 242 -16.71 0.47 0.17
CA LEU A 242 -16.99 0.28 -1.25
C LEU A 242 -16.78 -1.18 -1.67
N ALA A 243 -15.63 -1.78 -1.31
CA ALA A 243 -15.35 -3.18 -1.61
C ALA A 243 -16.35 -4.14 -0.95
N ARG A 244 -16.73 -3.87 0.30
CA ARG A 244 -17.73 -4.67 1.03
C ARG A 244 -19.11 -4.57 0.38
N ALA A 245 -19.55 -3.36 0.03
CA ALA A 245 -20.85 -3.14 -0.57
C ALA A 245 -20.99 -3.84 -1.93
N MET A 246 -19.92 -3.84 -2.74
CA MET A 246 -19.88 -4.56 -4.02
C MET A 246 -20.03 -6.08 -3.88
N HIS A 247 -19.73 -6.65 -2.71
CA HIS A 247 -19.89 -8.08 -2.46
C HIS A 247 -21.35 -8.45 -2.11
N ALA A 248 -22.20 -7.48 -1.80
CA ALA A 248 -23.60 -7.76 -1.49
C ALA A 248 -24.38 -8.12 -2.76
N ASP A 249 -25.24 -9.14 -2.65
CA ASP A 249 -26.12 -9.52 -3.75
C ASP A 249 -27.05 -8.36 -4.14
N GLY A 250 -27.15 -8.10 -5.44
CA GLY A 250 -27.98 -7.01 -5.97
C GLY A 250 -27.41 -5.61 -5.75
N PHE A 251 -26.10 -5.47 -5.52
CA PHE A 251 -25.46 -4.16 -5.36
C PHE A 251 -25.76 -3.21 -6.54
N VAL A 252 -26.34 -2.05 -6.20
CA VAL A 252 -26.54 -0.92 -7.11
C VAL A 252 -25.89 0.31 -6.48
N LEU A 253 -24.94 0.91 -7.21
CA LEU A 253 -24.17 2.05 -6.72
C LEU A 253 -25.07 3.22 -6.29
N ALA A 254 -26.06 3.57 -7.11
CA ALA A 254 -26.96 4.69 -6.83
C ALA A 254 -27.65 4.53 -5.48
N ASP A 255 -28.24 3.35 -5.23
CA ASP A 255 -28.94 3.03 -4.00
C ASP A 255 -27.98 3.09 -2.80
N PHE A 256 -26.79 2.49 -2.93
CA PHE A 256 -25.78 2.52 -1.87
C PHE A 256 -25.37 3.94 -1.47
N LEU A 257 -25.23 4.85 -2.43
CA LEU A 257 -24.83 6.23 -2.16
C LEU A 257 -25.96 7.08 -1.55
N THR A 258 -27.23 6.69 -1.75
CA THR A 258 -28.41 7.41 -1.22
C THR A 258 -28.99 6.80 0.05
N SER A 259 -28.62 5.58 0.42
CA SER A 259 -29.21 4.83 1.55
C SER A 259 -28.76 5.27 2.95
N GLY A 260 -28.42 6.54 3.16
CA GLY A 260 -27.96 7.03 4.48
C GLY A 260 -28.02 8.53 4.65
#